data_AF-A0A952HC82-F1
#
_entry.id   AF-A0A952HC82-F1
#
_cell.length_a   1.000
_cell.length_b   1.000
_cell.length_c   1.000
_cell.angle_alpha   90.00
_cell.angle_beta   90.00
_cell.angle_gamma   90.00
#
_symmetry.space_group_name_H-M   'P 1'
#
loop_
_entity.id
_entity.type
_entity.pdbx_description
1 polymer ?
#
loop_
_entity_poly.entity_id
_entity_poly.type
_entity_poly.pdbx_seq_one_letter_code
_entity_poly.pdbx_strand_id
1 'polypeptide(L)'
;DNGVDFRNGAGVVGVDGGEEQAVVLTTGERIPADVVIAGVGAVPNTQVAERSGLRLADGVLTDKGMRTSIDDVYAVGDVANPFLQAIGRHLRSEHWANAITTGKVAAHAILGERASYDDIPYFYTDQYDLGMEYSGYAPLAAGAQVVYRGDTESREFIAFWLRNDRVVAGMNVNVWDVQDDIQRLIRSGDRVDAQRLADESVDLAAL
;
A
#
# COMPACT_ATOMS: atom_id res chain seq x y z
N ASP A 1 23.86 -4.98 -9.14
CA ASP A 1 23.69 -6.16 -10.02
C ASP A 1 23.15 -5.81 -11.40
N ASN A 2 22.04 -5.07 -11.51
CA ASN A 2 21.40 -4.80 -12.81
C ASN A 2 21.82 -3.49 -13.51
N GLY A 3 22.98 -2.92 -13.15
CA GLY A 3 23.51 -1.71 -13.80
C GLY A 3 22.80 -0.38 -13.46
N VAL A 4 21.89 -0.38 -12.49
CA VAL A 4 21.21 0.84 -12.00
C VAL A 4 22.08 1.55 -10.96
N ASP A 5 22.34 2.84 -11.17
CA ASP A 5 22.99 3.73 -10.18
C ASP A 5 21.91 4.40 -9.30
N PHE A 6 21.77 3.95 -8.06
CA PHE A 6 20.84 4.51 -7.10
C PHE A 6 21.45 5.68 -6.33
N ARG A 7 20.97 6.90 -6.60
CA ARG A 7 21.34 8.13 -5.89
C ARG A 7 20.36 8.44 -4.76
N ASN A 8 20.45 7.72 -3.65
CA ASN A 8 19.58 7.93 -2.49
C ASN A 8 19.83 9.29 -1.81
N GLY A 9 18.77 9.93 -1.32
CA GLY A 9 18.86 11.24 -0.66
C GLY A 9 19.19 12.41 -1.61
N ALA A 10 19.23 12.16 -2.93
CA ALA A 10 19.40 13.20 -3.93
C ALA A 10 18.06 13.87 -4.26
N GLY A 11 17.98 15.20 -4.12
CA GLY A 11 16.85 15.99 -4.63
C GLY A 11 17.12 16.49 -6.05
N VAL A 12 16.07 16.66 -6.83
CA VAL A 12 16.13 17.27 -8.18
C VAL A 12 15.58 18.69 -8.12
N VAL A 13 16.29 19.65 -8.69
CA VAL A 13 15.86 21.07 -8.76
C VAL A 13 15.37 21.47 -10.15
N GLY A 14 15.70 20.70 -11.19
CA GLY A 14 15.23 20.96 -12.53
C GLY A 14 15.78 20.01 -13.58
N VAL A 15 15.24 20.14 -14.79
CA VAL A 15 15.72 19.49 -16.00
C VAL A 15 16.17 20.60 -16.96
N ASP A 16 17.42 20.52 -17.40
CA ASP A 16 18.01 21.43 -18.39
C ASP A 16 17.91 20.79 -19.77
N GLY A 17 17.27 21.49 -20.70
CA GLY A 17 17.08 21.07 -22.10
C GLY A 17 17.95 21.83 -23.09
N GLY A 18 19.04 22.48 -22.63
CA GLY A 18 20.02 23.16 -23.48
C GLY A 18 20.82 22.20 -24.38
N GLU A 19 21.99 22.64 -24.86
CA GLU A 19 22.86 21.81 -25.73
C GLU A 19 23.27 20.50 -25.06
N GLU A 20 23.47 20.51 -23.74
CA GLU A 20 23.69 19.32 -22.91
C GLU A 20 22.47 19.06 -22.00
N GLN A 21 21.66 18.07 -22.37
CA GLN A 21 20.47 17.67 -21.61
C GLN A 21 20.86 17.03 -20.28
N ALA A 22 20.33 17.56 -19.17
CA ALA A 22 20.70 17.07 -17.84
C ALA A 22 19.61 17.24 -16.79
N VAL A 23 19.61 16.35 -15.80
CA VAL A 23 18.91 16.52 -14.53
C VAL A 23 19.85 17.23 -13.56
N VAL A 24 19.39 18.33 -12.96
CA VAL A 24 20.17 19.10 -11.99
C VAL A 24 19.75 18.72 -10.58
N LEU A 25 20.71 18.30 -9.76
CA LEU A 25 20.47 17.93 -8.37
C LEU A 25 20.52 19.14 -7.44
N THR A 26 19.96 19.00 -6.24
CA THR A 26 20.04 20.01 -5.15
C THR A 26 21.46 20.36 -4.74
N THR A 27 22.43 19.49 -5.02
CA THR A 27 23.87 19.71 -4.79
C THR A 27 24.52 20.58 -5.86
N GLY A 28 23.85 20.82 -6.98
CA GLY A 28 24.39 21.47 -8.18
C GLY A 28 25.02 20.50 -9.19
N GLU A 29 25.11 19.20 -8.86
CA GLU A 29 25.55 18.17 -9.81
C GLU A 29 24.59 18.10 -11.01
N ARG A 30 25.15 17.92 -12.21
CA ARG A 30 24.41 17.73 -13.47
C ARG A 30 24.57 16.29 -13.93
N ILE A 31 23.46 15.57 -14.05
CA ILE A 31 23.43 14.20 -14.55
C ILE A 31 22.95 14.24 -16.00
N PRO A 32 23.80 13.91 -17.00
CA PRO A 32 23.36 13.82 -18.39
C PRO A 32 22.22 12.80 -18.55
N ALA A 33 21.15 13.18 -19.25
CA ALA A 33 20.00 12.31 -19.45
C ALA A 33 19.24 12.66 -20.74
N ASP A 34 19.10 11.68 -21.64
CA ASP A 34 18.28 11.80 -22.85
C ASP A 34 16.78 11.60 -22.57
N VAL A 35 16.46 10.87 -21.49
CA VAL A 35 15.09 10.54 -21.07
C VAL A 35 14.96 10.75 -19.57
N VAL A 36 13.89 11.44 -19.16
CA VAL A 36 13.55 11.65 -17.75
C VAL A 36 12.15 11.10 -17.49
N ILE A 37 12.04 10.17 -16.55
CA ILE A 37 10.76 9.64 -16.06
C ILE A 37 10.59 10.12 -14.62
N ALA A 38 9.50 10.83 -14.36
CA ALA A 38 9.19 11.35 -13.01
C ALA A 38 8.04 10.55 -12.38
N GLY A 39 8.34 9.85 -11.29
CA GLY A 39 7.36 9.15 -10.45
C GLY A 39 7.53 9.57 -8.99
N VAL A 40 6.84 10.62 -8.57
CA VAL A 40 7.00 11.27 -7.24
C VAL A 40 5.73 11.19 -6.39
N GLY A 41 4.89 10.19 -6.66
CA GLY A 41 3.59 10.00 -6.03
C GLY A 41 2.42 10.54 -6.87
N ALA A 42 1.21 10.21 -6.45
CA ALA A 42 -0.04 10.66 -7.04
C ALA A 42 -0.80 11.59 -6.08
N VAL A 43 -1.55 12.53 -6.65
CA VAL A 43 -2.47 13.40 -5.90
C VAL A 43 -3.88 13.05 -6.33
N PRO A 44 -4.81 12.75 -5.40
CA PRO A 44 -6.19 12.42 -5.76
C PRO A 44 -6.88 13.63 -6.41
N ASN A 45 -7.64 13.39 -7.48
CA ASN A 45 -8.38 14.44 -8.19
C ASN A 45 -9.64 14.85 -7.40
N THR A 46 -9.49 15.76 -6.45
CA THR A 46 -10.56 16.22 -5.53
C THR A 46 -11.23 17.53 -5.95
N GLN A 47 -10.85 18.12 -7.09
CA GLN A 47 -11.25 19.49 -7.44
C GLN A 47 -12.77 19.66 -7.56
N VAL A 48 -13.49 18.62 -8.01
CA VAL A 48 -14.96 18.64 -8.03
C VAL A 48 -15.53 18.61 -6.61
N ALA A 49 -15.02 17.70 -5.79
CA ALA A 49 -15.50 17.47 -4.43
C ALA A 49 -15.26 18.67 -3.50
N GLU A 50 -14.15 19.39 -3.69
CA GLU A 50 -13.82 20.63 -2.97
C GLU A 50 -14.91 21.70 -3.16
N ARG A 51 -15.48 21.79 -4.36
CA ARG A 51 -16.54 22.75 -4.68
C ARG A 51 -17.93 22.30 -4.27
N SER A 52 -18.09 21.04 -3.88
CA SER A 52 -19.38 20.44 -3.51
C SER A 52 -19.67 20.47 -2.01
N GLY A 53 -18.68 20.82 -1.18
CA GLY A 53 -18.81 20.73 0.28
C GLY A 53 -18.65 19.30 0.84
N LEU A 54 -18.12 18.37 0.03
CA LEU A 54 -17.76 17.04 0.51
C LEU A 54 -16.67 17.14 1.57
N ARG A 55 -16.71 16.26 2.57
CA ARG A 55 -15.61 16.15 3.52
C ARG A 55 -14.40 15.50 2.85
N LEU A 56 -13.27 16.18 2.91
CA LEU A 56 -12.03 15.77 2.28
C LEU A 56 -10.92 15.66 3.33
N ALA A 57 -9.96 14.78 3.02
CA ALA A 57 -8.63 14.78 3.61
C ALA A 57 -7.65 14.44 2.48
N ASP A 58 -6.77 13.47 2.68
CA ASP A 58 -6.06 12.81 1.58
C ASP A 58 -7.06 11.97 0.74
N GLY A 59 -7.90 12.63 -0.07
CA GLY A 59 -9.03 12.04 -0.81
C GLY A 59 -10.43 12.35 -0.23
N VAL A 60 -11.47 11.84 -0.89
CA VAL A 60 -12.88 11.97 -0.46
C VAL A 60 -13.15 11.00 0.68
N LEU A 61 -13.51 11.52 1.85
CA LEU A 61 -13.80 10.69 3.01
C LEU A 61 -15.10 9.90 2.80
N THR A 62 -15.03 8.57 2.98
CA THR A 62 -16.21 7.72 2.94
C THR A 62 -16.36 6.87 4.19
N ASP A 63 -17.59 6.46 4.49
CA ASP A 63 -17.82 5.37 5.43
C ASP A 63 -17.40 4.02 4.82
N LYS A 64 -17.61 2.94 5.58
CA LYS A 64 -17.32 1.57 5.13
C LYS A 64 -18.21 1.09 3.98
N GLY A 65 -19.36 1.72 3.74
CA GLY A 65 -20.21 1.43 2.59
C GLY A 65 -19.92 2.34 1.39
N MET A 66 -18.77 3.02 1.39
CA MET A 66 -18.33 3.98 0.37
C MET A 66 -19.23 5.23 0.24
N ARG A 67 -20.09 5.52 1.23
CA ARG A 67 -20.93 6.72 1.26
C ARG A 67 -20.11 7.92 1.67
N THR A 68 -20.31 9.03 0.98
CA THR A 68 -19.66 10.30 1.34
C THR A 68 -20.43 11.04 2.43
N SER A 69 -20.09 12.31 2.69
CA SER A 69 -20.85 13.20 3.58
C SER A 69 -22.10 13.80 2.96
N ILE A 70 -22.37 13.55 1.68
CA ILE A 70 -23.57 14.01 0.98
C ILE A 70 -24.38 12.76 0.64
N ASP A 71 -25.68 12.81 0.93
CA ASP A 71 -26.61 11.73 0.63
C ASP A 71 -26.61 11.39 -0.86
N ASP A 72 -26.72 10.10 -1.17
CA ASP A 72 -26.70 9.53 -2.52
C ASP A 72 -25.42 9.82 -3.34
N VAL A 73 -24.36 10.33 -2.71
CA VAL A 73 -23.04 10.53 -3.32
C VAL A 73 -22.03 9.55 -2.74
N TYR A 74 -21.33 8.85 -3.62
CA TYR A 74 -20.34 7.80 -3.31
C TYR A 74 -18.99 8.17 -3.92
N ALA A 75 -17.90 7.67 -3.32
CA ALA A 75 -16.56 7.75 -3.89
C ALA A 75 -15.90 6.38 -3.85
N VAL A 76 -15.19 6.01 -4.91
CA VAL A 76 -14.54 4.69 -5.07
C VAL A 76 -13.18 4.84 -5.76
N GLY A 77 -12.34 3.80 -5.69
CA GLY A 77 -11.00 3.82 -6.26
C GLY A 77 -10.06 4.80 -5.57
N ASP A 78 -9.06 5.26 -6.31
CA ASP A 78 -7.92 6.02 -5.76
C ASP A 78 -8.29 7.35 -5.11
N VAL A 79 -9.43 7.94 -5.47
CA VAL A 79 -9.90 9.19 -4.86
C VAL A 79 -10.58 8.97 -3.51
N ALA A 80 -11.03 7.75 -3.21
CA ALA A 80 -11.76 7.44 -1.99
C ALA A 80 -10.81 7.20 -0.82
N ASN A 81 -11.15 7.78 0.32
CA ASN A 81 -10.46 7.58 1.58
C ASN A 81 -11.43 6.95 2.59
N PRO A 82 -11.61 5.61 2.53
CA PRO A 82 -12.59 4.92 3.35
C PRO A 82 -12.17 4.81 4.81
N PHE A 83 -13.16 4.84 5.71
CA PHE A 83 -12.96 4.53 7.12
C PHE A 83 -12.79 3.03 7.31
N LEU A 84 -11.59 2.60 7.71
CA LEU A 84 -11.28 1.19 7.98
C LEU A 84 -11.54 0.88 9.45
N GLN A 85 -12.57 0.08 9.73
CA GLN A 85 -12.93 -0.29 11.09
C GLN A 85 -11.79 -1.02 11.82
N ALA A 86 -11.04 -1.86 11.11
CA ALA A 86 -9.93 -2.64 11.66
C ALA A 86 -8.85 -1.79 12.35
N ILE A 87 -8.66 -0.55 11.90
CA ILE A 87 -7.63 0.36 12.44
C ILE A 87 -8.20 1.67 12.98
N GLY A 88 -9.53 1.80 13.02
CA GLY A 88 -10.23 2.96 13.58
C GLY A 88 -9.92 4.29 12.89
N ARG A 89 -9.51 4.27 11.62
CA ARG A 89 -9.11 5.47 10.88
C ARG A 89 -9.35 5.35 9.38
N HIS A 90 -9.34 6.50 8.74
CA HIS A 90 -9.32 6.63 7.28
C HIS A 90 -7.95 6.23 6.71
N LEU A 91 -7.96 5.45 5.64
CA LEU A 91 -6.76 5.06 4.89
C LEU A 91 -7.10 4.90 3.40
N ARG A 92 -6.47 5.73 2.57
CA ARG A 92 -6.57 5.68 1.11
C ARG A 92 -5.61 4.64 0.54
N SER A 93 -6.04 3.93 -0.51
CA SER A 93 -5.25 2.90 -1.18
C SER A 93 -5.24 3.13 -2.69
N GLU A 94 -4.06 3.22 -3.29
CA GLU A 94 -3.83 3.44 -4.73
C GLU A 94 -3.52 2.10 -5.40
N HIS A 95 -4.54 1.24 -5.57
CA HIS A 95 -4.34 -0.10 -6.11
C HIS A 95 -5.56 -0.59 -6.90
N TRP A 96 -5.30 -1.34 -7.97
CA TRP A 96 -6.35 -1.85 -8.87
C TRP A 96 -7.39 -2.70 -8.14
N ALA A 97 -6.96 -3.54 -7.19
CA ALA A 97 -7.87 -4.38 -6.39
C ALA A 97 -8.82 -3.53 -5.52
N ASN A 98 -8.30 -2.44 -4.94
CA ASN A 98 -9.10 -1.48 -4.17
C ASN A 98 -10.19 -0.85 -5.04
N ALA A 99 -9.85 -0.44 -6.28
CA ALA A 99 -10.83 0.13 -7.20
C ALA A 99 -11.98 -0.85 -7.52
N ILE A 100 -11.67 -2.15 -7.67
CA ILE A 100 -12.70 -3.18 -7.90
C ILE A 100 -13.58 -3.36 -6.66
N THR A 101 -12.98 -3.58 -5.48
CA THR A 101 -13.77 -3.89 -4.27
C THR A 101 -14.63 -2.69 -3.86
N THR A 102 -14.05 -1.49 -3.82
CA THR A 102 -14.81 -0.28 -3.45
C THR A 102 -15.96 -0.01 -4.42
N GLY A 103 -15.76 -0.26 -5.73
CA GLY A 103 -16.83 -0.21 -6.73
C GLY A 103 -17.99 -1.17 -6.42
N LYS A 104 -17.67 -2.44 -6.09
CA LYS A 104 -18.69 -3.44 -5.70
C LYS A 104 -19.43 -3.04 -4.42
N VAL A 105 -18.71 -2.60 -3.40
CA VAL A 105 -19.31 -2.17 -2.12
C VAL A 105 -20.25 -0.99 -2.34
N ALA A 106 -19.85 0.01 -3.11
CA ALA A 106 -20.70 1.15 -3.45
C ALA A 106 -21.96 0.72 -4.21
N ALA A 107 -21.84 -0.20 -5.19
CA ALA A 107 -22.99 -0.71 -5.94
C ALA A 107 -24.02 -1.40 -5.03
N HIS A 108 -23.58 -2.28 -4.13
CA HIS A 108 -24.47 -2.89 -3.13
C HIS A 108 -25.10 -1.85 -2.20
N ALA A 109 -24.33 -0.85 -1.76
CA ALA A 109 -24.83 0.23 -0.93
C ALA A 109 -25.91 1.08 -1.63
N ILE A 110 -25.75 1.36 -2.93
CA ILE A 110 -26.74 2.04 -3.79
C ILE A 110 -28.03 1.22 -3.91
N LEU A 111 -27.93 -0.11 -3.98
CA LEU A 111 -29.07 -1.03 -4.03
C LEU A 111 -29.78 -1.19 -2.67
N GLY A 112 -29.31 -0.51 -1.62
CA GLY A 112 -29.85 -0.63 -0.26
C GLY A 112 -29.40 -1.90 0.46
N GLU A 113 -28.42 -2.61 -0.08
CA GLU A 113 -27.88 -3.83 0.51
C GLU A 113 -26.81 -3.51 1.56
N ARG A 114 -26.61 -4.44 2.50
CA ARG A 114 -25.54 -4.32 3.49
C ARG A 114 -24.22 -4.76 2.86
N ALA A 115 -23.35 -3.79 2.56
CA ALA A 115 -21.97 -4.02 2.16
C ALA A 115 -21.01 -3.16 3.00
N SER A 116 -19.81 -3.68 3.20
CA SER A 116 -18.74 -3.03 3.94
C SER A 116 -17.43 -3.28 3.22
N TYR A 117 -16.61 -2.25 3.12
CA TYR A 117 -15.22 -2.32 2.71
C TYR A 117 -14.38 -2.61 3.95
N ASP A 118 -13.88 -3.84 4.02
CA ASP A 118 -13.07 -4.38 5.11
C ASP A 118 -11.82 -5.14 4.61
N ASP A 119 -11.46 -4.92 3.34
CA ASP A 119 -10.23 -5.47 2.75
C ASP A 119 -9.00 -5.00 3.53
N ILE A 120 -8.01 -5.89 3.60
CA ILE A 120 -6.65 -5.52 3.97
C ILE A 120 -6.00 -4.88 2.73
N PRO A 121 -5.40 -3.69 2.83
CA PRO A 121 -4.69 -3.09 1.70
C PRO A 121 -3.63 -4.05 1.17
N TYR A 122 -3.66 -4.26 -0.14
CA TYR A 122 -2.80 -5.18 -0.85
C TYR A 122 -2.11 -4.47 -2.00
N PHE A 123 -0.83 -4.78 -2.25
CA PHE A 123 -0.12 -4.42 -3.47
C PHE A 123 0.89 -5.50 -3.86
N TYR A 124 1.33 -5.48 -5.11
CA TYR A 124 2.41 -6.31 -5.60
C TYR A 124 3.35 -5.52 -6.50
N THR A 125 4.57 -6.01 -6.68
CA THR A 125 5.49 -5.51 -7.69
C THR A 125 6.39 -6.63 -8.17
N ASP A 126 6.67 -6.61 -9.47
CA ASP A 126 7.66 -7.45 -10.11
C ASP A 126 8.83 -6.57 -10.57
N GLN A 127 10.04 -6.90 -10.15
CA GLN A 127 11.27 -6.21 -10.51
C GLN A 127 12.35 -7.24 -10.81
N TYR A 128 12.66 -7.41 -12.10
CA TYR A 128 13.59 -8.45 -12.57
C TYR A 128 13.14 -9.86 -12.15
N ASP A 129 13.94 -10.52 -11.30
CA ASP A 129 13.73 -11.85 -10.72
C ASP A 129 13.05 -11.81 -9.35
N LEU A 130 12.66 -10.62 -8.89
CA LEU A 130 11.93 -10.42 -7.65
C LEU A 130 10.45 -10.21 -7.94
N GLY A 131 9.64 -11.15 -7.46
CA GLY A 131 8.20 -10.97 -7.27
C GLY A 131 7.92 -10.75 -5.78
N MET A 132 7.13 -9.73 -5.46
CA MET A 132 6.74 -9.46 -4.08
C MET A 132 5.30 -9.02 -3.98
N GLU A 133 4.65 -9.48 -2.91
CA GLU A 133 3.30 -9.11 -2.56
C GLU A 133 3.24 -8.67 -1.10
N TYR A 134 2.51 -7.59 -0.82
CA TYR A 134 2.34 -7.03 0.50
C TYR A 134 0.86 -6.94 0.83
N SER A 135 0.51 -7.34 2.05
CA SER A 135 -0.81 -7.13 2.65
C SER A 135 -0.64 -6.47 4.01
N GLY A 136 -1.32 -5.35 4.27
CA GLY A 136 -1.33 -4.78 5.61
C GLY A 136 -1.66 -3.30 5.70
N TYR A 137 -1.64 -2.80 6.94
CA TYR A 137 -1.95 -1.41 7.25
C TYR A 137 -0.66 -0.62 7.46
N ALA A 138 -0.21 0.10 6.42
CA ALA A 138 1.04 0.88 6.47
C ALA A 138 1.20 1.76 7.73
N PRO A 139 0.18 2.48 8.24
CA PRO A 139 0.31 3.25 9.47
C PRO A 139 0.61 2.42 10.72
N LEU A 140 0.19 1.15 10.77
CA LEU A 140 0.49 0.25 11.88
C LEU A 140 1.88 -0.39 11.75
N ALA A 141 2.33 -0.65 10.52
CA ALA A 141 3.65 -1.18 10.22
C ALA A 141 4.79 -0.19 10.54
N ALA A 142 4.51 1.12 10.57
CA ALA A 142 5.50 2.14 10.90
C ALA A 142 6.08 1.96 12.32
N GLY A 143 7.38 1.62 12.39
CA GLY A 143 8.10 1.33 13.63
C GLY A 143 7.67 0.02 14.31
N ALA A 144 7.00 -0.88 13.59
CA ALA A 144 6.73 -2.24 14.05
C ALA A 144 7.99 -3.10 13.99
N GLN A 145 8.04 -4.16 14.81
CA GLN A 145 9.11 -5.16 14.72
C GLN A 145 8.94 -5.94 13.41
N VAL A 146 10.03 -6.16 12.68
CA VAL A 146 10.01 -7.03 11.49
C VAL A 146 10.53 -8.40 11.87
N VAL A 147 9.77 -9.44 11.52
CA VAL A 147 10.13 -10.85 11.68
C VAL A 147 10.25 -11.47 10.30
N TYR A 148 11.38 -12.09 10.01
CA TYR A 148 11.62 -12.78 8.75
C TYR A 148 11.45 -14.29 8.93
N ARG A 149 10.82 -14.92 7.95
CA ARG A 149 10.62 -16.37 7.82
C ARG A 149 11.14 -16.78 6.45
N GLY A 150 12.13 -17.67 6.39
CA GLY A 150 12.85 -18.01 5.17
C GLY A 150 14.16 -17.24 5.02
N ASP A 151 14.71 -17.22 3.81
CA ASP A 151 16.07 -16.74 3.53
C ASP A 151 16.07 -15.38 2.79
N THR A 152 16.59 -14.36 3.47
CA THR A 152 16.72 -13.01 2.90
C THR A 152 17.85 -12.87 1.89
N GLU A 153 18.87 -13.72 1.95
CA GLU A 153 19.99 -13.68 1.01
C GLU A 153 19.58 -14.21 -0.37
N SER A 154 18.82 -15.31 -0.40
CA SER A 154 18.25 -15.88 -1.63
C SER A 154 17.01 -15.16 -2.15
N ARG A 155 16.46 -14.21 -1.37
CA ARG A 155 15.21 -13.48 -1.64
C ARG A 155 13.99 -14.40 -1.69
N GLU A 156 13.97 -15.45 -0.87
CA GLU A 156 12.85 -16.37 -0.73
C GLU A 156 12.39 -16.37 0.74
N PHE A 157 11.53 -15.40 1.10
CA PHE A 157 11.12 -15.19 2.48
C PHE A 157 9.76 -14.50 2.60
N ILE A 158 9.21 -14.52 3.82
CA ILE A 158 8.09 -13.71 4.26
C ILE A 158 8.56 -12.78 5.38
N ALA A 159 8.32 -11.48 5.25
CA ALA A 159 8.49 -10.50 6.30
C ALA A 159 7.14 -10.18 6.95
N PHE A 160 7.06 -10.26 8.27
CA PHE A 160 5.89 -9.89 9.06
C PHE A 160 6.19 -8.66 9.91
N TRP A 161 5.30 -7.67 9.91
CA TRP A 161 5.36 -6.52 10.81
C TRP A 161 4.48 -6.78 12.03
N LEU A 162 5.09 -6.76 13.21
CA LEU A 162 4.45 -7.00 14.50
C LEU A 162 4.35 -5.72 15.30
N ARG A 163 3.15 -5.39 15.75
CA ARG A 163 2.89 -4.33 16.73
C ARG A 163 2.14 -4.91 17.91
N ASN A 164 2.75 -4.83 19.10
CA ASN A 164 2.22 -5.44 20.33
C ASN A 164 1.94 -6.95 20.15
N ASP A 165 2.89 -7.65 19.51
CA ASP A 165 2.83 -9.07 19.16
C ASP A 165 1.69 -9.47 18.22
N ARG A 166 1.06 -8.51 17.52
CA ARG A 166 0.00 -8.77 16.53
C ARG A 166 0.54 -8.47 15.14
N VAL A 167 0.24 -9.34 14.18
CA VAL A 167 0.62 -9.12 12.77
C VAL A 167 -0.24 -7.98 12.21
N VAL A 168 0.40 -6.91 11.74
CA VAL A 168 -0.29 -5.74 11.17
C VAL A 168 -0.02 -5.57 9.68
N ALA A 169 1.00 -6.26 9.18
CA ALA A 169 1.30 -6.42 7.77
C ALA A 169 2.17 -7.67 7.54
N GLY A 170 2.14 -8.19 6.32
CA GLY A 170 3.04 -9.23 5.84
C GLY A 170 3.39 -9.03 4.38
N MET A 171 4.58 -9.49 4.01
CA MET A 171 5.12 -9.36 2.66
C MET A 171 5.89 -10.61 2.28
N ASN A 172 5.43 -11.32 1.26
CA ASN A 172 6.14 -12.46 0.68
C ASN A 172 7.02 -11.98 -0.48
N VAL A 173 8.23 -12.52 -0.56
CA VAL A 173 9.22 -12.26 -1.62
C VAL A 173 9.61 -13.61 -2.21
N ASN A 174 9.29 -13.82 -3.49
CA ASN A 174 9.44 -15.07 -4.24
C ASN A 174 8.86 -16.35 -3.57
N VAL A 175 8.05 -16.18 -2.52
CA VAL A 175 7.24 -17.23 -1.91
C VAL A 175 5.80 -17.03 -2.37
N TRP A 176 5.18 -18.08 -2.89
CA TRP A 176 3.86 -18.02 -3.53
C TRP A 176 2.81 -18.77 -2.72
N ASP A 177 1.53 -18.52 -3.01
CA ASP A 177 0.38 -19.19 -2.37
C ASP A 177 0.26 -19.00 -0.84
N VAL A 178 0.84 -17.92 -0.30
CA VAL A 178 0.85 -17.62 1.15
C VAL A 178 0.01 -16.41 1.57
N GLN A 179 -0.61 -15.70 0.63
CA GLN A 179 -1.32 -14.46 0.96
C GLN A 179 -2.55 -14.66 1.84
N ASP A 180 -3.29 -15.75 1.63
CA ASP A 180 -4.46 -16.05 2.46
C ASP A 180 -4.06 -16.25 3.93
N ASP A 181 -2.94 -16.93 4.19
CA ASP A 181 -2.40 -17.11 5.54
C ASP A 181 -1.91 -15.81 6.15
N ILE A 182 -1.18 -14.99 5.39
CA ILE A 182 -0.72 -13.67 5.82
C ILE A 182 -1.92 -12.80 6.21
N GLN A 183 -2.93 -12.71 5.33
CA GLN A 183 -4.12 -11.92 5.59
C GLN A 183 -4.95 -12.50 6.74
N ARG A 184 -5.02 -13.82 6.90
CA ARG A 184 -5.69 -14.46 8.05
C ARG A 184 -5.04 -14.02 9.37
N LEU A 185 -3.71 -14.03 9.46
CA LEU A 185 -2.98 -13.56 10.65
C LEU A 185 -3.23 -12.07 10.94
N ILE A 186 -3.30 -11.24 9.90
CA ILE A 186 -3.64 -9.81 10.06
C ILE A 186 -5.09 -9.63 10.53
N ARG A 187 -6.04 -10.37 9.94
CA ARG A 187 -7.48 -10.27 10.27
C ARG A 187 -7.81 -10.79 11.66
N SER A 188 -7.19 -11.90 12.10
CA SER A 188 -7.41 -12.42 13.46
C SER A 188 -6.98 -11.38 14.48
N GLY A 189 -5.90 -10.67 14.17
CA GLY A 189 -5.25 -9.74 15.04
C GLY A 189 -4.72 -10.43 16.30
N ASP A 190 -4.70 -11.75 16.41
CA ASP A 190 -4.27 -12.46 17.61
C ASP A 190 -2.80 -12.20 17.94
N ARG A 191 -2.42 -12.43 19.21
CA ARG A 191 -1.01 -12.32 19.61
C ARG A 191 -0.28 -13.57 19.12
N VAL A 192 0.83 -13.37 18.42
CA VAL A 192 1.69 -14.43 17.90
C VAL A 192 3.05 -14.42 18.60
N ASP A 193 3.63 -15.60 18.71
CA ASP A 193 5.02 -15.75 19.15
C ASP A 193 5.95 -15.50 17.95
N ALA A 194 6.83 -14.50 18.07
CA ALA A 194 7.72 -14.10 16.98
C ALA A 194 8.71 -15.20 16.57
N GLN A 195 9.14 -16.07 17.49
CA GLN A 195 10.04 -17.18 17.16
C GLN A 195 9.30 -18.26 16.38
N ARG A 196 8.06 -18.59 16.79
CA ARG A 196 7.23 -19.54 16.04
C ARG A 196 6.84 -19.01 14.66
N LEU A 197 6.63 -17.70 14.53
CA LEU A 197 6.33 -17.08 13.24
C LEU A 197 7.51 -17.17 12.26
N ALA A 198 8.73 -16.99 12.75
CA ALA A 198 9.96 -17.11 11.97
C ALA A 198 10.31 -18.56 11.57
N ASP A 199 9.87 -19.55 12.34
CA ASP A 199 10.23 -20.96 12.17
C ASP A 199 9.47 -21.64 11.02
N GLU A 200 10.18 -21.91 9.92
CA GLU A 200 9.64 -22.55 8.71
C GLU A 200 9.01 -23.94 8.95
N SER A 201 9.37 -24.62 10.03
CA SER A 201 8.76 -25.91 10.39
C SER A 201 7.37 -25.80 11.02
N VAL A 202 6.97 -24.60 11.45
CA VAL A 202 5.64 -24.32 11.99
C VAL A 202 4.71 -23.92 10.85
N ASP A 203 3.62 -24.66 10.65
CA ASP A 203 2.57 -24.29 9.70
C ASP A 203 1.97 -22.93 10.07
N LEU A 204 1.91 -22.00 9.11
CA LEU A 204 1.29 -20.69 9.31
C LEU A 204 -0.17 -20.84 9.71
N ALA A 205 -0.90 -21.84 9.21
CA ALA A 205 -2.30 -22.07 9.58
C ALA A 205 -2.49 -22.47 11.06
N ALA A 206 -1.43 -22.94 11.73
CA ALA A 206 -1.43 -23.31 13.15
C ALA A 206 -1.07 -22.14 14.10
N LEU A 207 -0.85 -20.94 13.54
CA LEU A 207 -0.58 -19.69 14.26
C LEU A 207 -1.84 -18.82 14.40
#